data_AF-G0U144-F1
#
_entry.id   AF-G0U144-F1
#
_cell.length_a   1.000
_cell.length_b   1.000
_cell.length_c   1.000
_cell.angle_alpha   90.00
_cell.angle_beta   90.00
_cell.angle_gamma   90.00
#
_symmetry.space_group_name_H-M   'P 1'
#
loop_
_entity.id
_entity.type
_entity.pdbx_description
1 polymer ?
#
loop_
_entity_poly.entity_id
_entity_poly.type
_entity_poly.pdbx_seq_one_letter_code
_entity_poly.pdbx_strand_id
1 'polypeptide(L)'
;MIGMMARSGAGVFPPRHHGQTDGDLRKELNERGAPRDSTILTRTELDIIRDMIAGKNIMTTTRTAVRARSEAAEEHKRRMMQYDDQRRMNGDFEDKSLEKVEDEQNRLLNLERAKTLLDEQFDEVKAMNQILGEAKCIAVRNAQIAERKLREEEEKEYERKMEELMAVEAEKALKMYKDREQQQVENRKKTLAIIRAQLDEREKDRIRKLEVLQAEQEAMTRHIARLHEEAAAEKLRQQEKERRVMEAVALANADQISLKKRQQEMEEEEMKRISEYIKKKQERERLYAEEQQRIRDEKEREVARLRAQQLRVQNKQAQLDEIRAQREQEAYAREVRRKERERKEHEMAMLQELATLREQQIEERKRLKSEQRKQEEEEMERIVAVHKVAEEKERQRKMEMRRQYEENSLAVLKQIMDVEERRRRERQEAVAEGNHLMMQLREREAAIAAIRERKLRELEELGVPDEYFQALEKKIKGRPKA
;
A
#
# COMPACT_ATOMS: atom_id res chain seq x y z
N MET A 1 -65.10 -81.77 -58.53
CA MET A 1 -63.67 -82.10 -58.39
C MET A 1 -63.34 -82.20 -56.91
N ILE A 2 -62.83 -83.36 -56.49
CA ILE A 2 -61.90 -83.59 -55.36
C ILE A 2 -62.40 -83.13 -53.96
N GLY A 3 -62.64 -83.98 -52.97
CA GLY A 3 -62.32 -85.39 -52.81
C GLY A 3 -62.97 -85.97 -51.55
N MET A 4 -63.07 -87.30 -51.54
CA MET A 4 -63.35 -88.14 -50.37
C MET A 4 -62.32 -87.93 -49.25
N MET A 5 -62.68 -88.43 -48.06
CA MET A 5 -61.89 -88.62 -46.82
C MET A 5 -62.10 -87.50 -45.79
N ALA A 6 -62.58 -87.71 -44.57
CA ALA A 6 -62.74 -88.95 -43.80
C ALA A 6 -63.94 -88.82 -42.85
N ARG A 7 -64.67 -89.93 -42.65
CA ARG A 7 -65.43 -90.14 -41.42
C ARG A 7 -64.42 -90.24 -40.27
N SER A 8 -64.14 -89.14 -39.59
CA SER A 8 -63.45 -89.17 -38.30
C SER A 8 -64.44 -89.77 -37.28
N GLY A 9 -64.01 -90.83 -36.60
CA GLY A 9 -64.83 -91.72 -35.81
C GLY A 9 -65.68 -91.03 -34.73
N ALA A 10 -66.67 -91.78 -34.24
CA ALA A 10 -67.46 -91.46 -33.07
C ALA A 10 -66.54 -91.05 -31.91
N GLY A 11 -66.36 -89.74 -31.74
CA GLY A 11 -65.52 -89.16 -30.71
C GLY A 11 -66.23 -89.30 -29.38
N VAL A 12 -65.70 -90.16 -28.51
CA VAL A 12 -66.05 -90.15 -27.09
C VAL A 12 -65.57 -88.82 -26.54
N PHE A 13 -66.48 -87.88 -26.32
CA PHE A 13 -66.17 -86.57 -25.74
C PHE A 13 -65.76 -86.75 -24.27
N PRO A 14 -64.74 -86.01 -23.78
CA PRO A 14 -64.21 -86.20 -22.44
C PRO A 14 -65.28 -85.91 -21.37
N PRO A 15 -65.29 -86.65 -20.24
CA PRO A 15 -66.18 -86.35 -19.13
C PRO A 15 -65.81 -85.01 -18.50
N ARG A 16 -66.83 -84.32 -17.97
CA ARG A 16 -66.74 -83.03 -17.29
C ARG A 16 -65.65 -83.04 -16.21
N HIS A 17 -64.82 -82.00 -16.17
CA HIS A 17 -63.84 -81.82 -15.10
C HIS A 17 -64.51 -81.33 -13.80
N HIS A 18 -63.96 -81.70 -12.65
CA HIS A 18 -64.47 -81.28 -11.35
C HIS A 18 -64.37 -79.74 -11.22
N GLY A 19 -65.49 -79.05 -11.02
CA GLY A 19 -65.55 -77.58 -10.93
C GLY A 19 -65.71 -76.81 -12.24
N GLN A 20 -65.69 -77.48 -13.41
CA GLN A 20 -66.03 -76.84 -14.70
C GLN A 20 -67.47 -76.33 -14.66
N THR A 21 -67.83 -75.22 -15.32
CA THR A 21 -69.25 -74.82 -15.43
C THR A 21 -69.89 -75.40 -16.71
N ASP A 22 -71.22 -75.48 -16.77
CA ASP A 22 -71.90 -75.99 -17.97
C ASP A 22 -71.68 -75.10 -19.19
N GLY A 23 -71.43 -73.80 -18.99
CA GLY A 23 -71.04 -72.87 -20.04
C GLY A 23 -69.65 -73.17 -20.60
N ASP A 24 -68.68 -73.46 -19.73
CA ASP A 24 -67.30 -73.77 -20.13
C ASP A 24 -67.22 -75.11 -20.89
N LEU A 25 -67.96 -76.11 -20.42
CA LEU A 25 -68.04 -77.41 -21.10
C LEU A 25 -68.65 -77.28 -22.51
N ARG A 26 -69.67 -76.42 -22.66
CA ARG A 26 -70.34 -76.20 -23.95
C ARG A 26 -69.45 -75.45 -24.95
N LYS A 27 -68.59 -74.55 -24.47
CA LYS A 27 -67.56 -73.91 -25.30
C LYS A 27 -66.54 -74.94 -25.79
N GLU A 28 -66.01 -75.78 -24.90
CA GLU A 28 -65.02 -76.81 -25.23
C GLU A 28 -65.57 -77.86 -26.23
N LEU A 29 -66.84 -78.25 -26.07
CA LEU A 29 -67.52 -79.18 -26.99
C LEU A 29 -67.72 -78.56 -28.39
N ASN A 30 -68.09 -77.28 -28.46
CA ASN A 30 -68.25 -76.57 -29.73
C ASN A 30 -66.90 -76.40 -30.47
N GLU A 31 -65.81 -76.13 -29.75
CA GLU A 31 -64.45 -76.03 -30.31
C GLU A 31 -63.97 -77.36 -30.92
N ARG A 32 -64.41 -78.50 -30.38
CA ARG A 32 -64.09 -79.84 -30.89
C ARG A 32 -65.08 -80.35 -31.95
N GLY A 33 -65.97 -79.49 -32.45
CA GLY A 33 -66.88 -79.82 -33.55
C GLY A 33 -68.12 -80.62 -33.15
N ALA A 34 -68.60 -80.50 -31.91
CA ALA A 34 -69.87 -81.09 -31.51
C ALA A 34 -71.05 -80.51 -32.33
N PRO A 35 -72.07 -81.32 -32.70
CA PRO A 35 -73.24 -80.84 -33.42
C PRO A 35 -73.98 -79.75 -32.61
N ARG A 36 -74.46 -78.68 -33.27
CA ARG A 36 -75.14 -77.56 -32.59
C ARG A 36 -76.38 -77.96 -31.77
N ASP A 37 -76.98 -79.12 -32.08
CA ASP A 37 -78.15 -79.67 -31.40
C ASP A 37 -77.80 -80.65 -30.27
N SER A 38 -76.54 -80.75 -29.85
CA SER A 38 -76.14 -81.66 -28.77
C SER A 38 -76.68 -81.20 -27.40
N THR A 39 -77.36 -82.10 -26.69
CA THR A 39 -77.86 -81.88 -25.32
C THR A 39 -76.94 -82.54 -24.32
N ILE A 40 -76.51 -81.80 -23.28
CA ILE A 40 -75.68 -82.35 -22.20
C ILE A 40 -76.63 -83.03 -21.22
N LEU A 41 -76.54 -84.37 -21.12
CA LEU A 41 -77.31 -85.16 -20.17
C LEU A 41 -76.45 -85.50 -18.96
N THR A 42 -77.01 -85.31 -17.77
CA THR A 42 -76.40 -85.82 -16.53
C THR A 42 -76.47 -87.35 -16.49
N ARG A 43 -75.57 -87.97 -15.72
CA ARG A 43 -75.54 -89.44 -15.55
C ARG A 43 -76.91 -89.99 -15.10
N THR A 44 -77.59 -89.25 -14.23
CA THR A 44 -78.93 -89.55 -13.74
C THR A 44 -80.02 -89.44 -14.82
N GLU A 45 -79.95 -88.46 -15.71
CA GLU A 45 -80.91 -88.33 -16.82
C GLU A 45 -80.70 -89.43 -17.88
N LEU A 46 -79.42 -89.80 -18.12
CA LEU A 46 -79.06 -90.90 -19.00
C LEU A 46 -79.59 -92.25 -18.49
N ASP A 47 -79.53 -92.47 -17.17
CA ASP A 47 -80.09 -93.67 -16.55
C ASP A 47 -81.62 -93.70 -16.59
N ILE A 48 -82.29 -92.55 -16.43
CA ILE A 48 -83.75 -92.43 -16.59
C ILE A 48 -84.19 -92.76 -18.04
N ILE A 49 -83.46 -92.26 -19.03
CA ILE A 49 -83.75 -92.54 -20.46
C ILE A 49 -83.49 -94.02 -20.78
N ARG A 50 -82.43 -94.62 -20.22
CA ARG A 50 -82.16 -96.06 -20.36
C ARG A 50 -83.25 -96.93 -19.74
N ASP A 51 -83.74 -96.55 -18.56
CA ASP A 51 -84.84 -97.27 -17.91
C ASP A 51 -86.18 -97.12 -18.67
N MET A 52 -86.42 -95.98 -19.33
CA MET A 52 -87.58 -95.80 -20.24
C MET A 52 -87.46 -96.66 -21.51
N ILE A 53 -86.27 -96.76 -22.12
CA ILE A 53 -86.03 -97.57 -23.33
C ILE A 53 -86.08 -99.08 -23.01
N ALA A 54 -85.66 -99.48 -21.81
CA ALA A 54 -85.69 -100.88 -21.33
C ALA A 54 -87.10 -101.38 -20.94
N GLY A 55 -88.16 -100.60 -21.18
CA GLY A 55 -89.55 -101.03 -20.98
C GLY A 55 -89.98 -101.21 -19.52
N LYS A 56 -89.25 -100.64 -18.55
CA LYS A 56 -89.67 -100.62 -17.15
C LYS A 56 -90.75 -99.55 -16.95
N ASN A 57 -91.95 -99.98 -16.56
CA ASN A 57 -93.05 -99.10 -16.19
C ASN A 57 -92.70 -98.23 -14.97
N ILE A 58 -92.36 -96.95 -15.20
CA ILE A 58 -92.17 -95.93 -14.17
C ILE A 58 -93.55 -95.35 -13.80
N MET A 59 -94.39 -96.12 -13.12
CA MET A 59 -95.65 -95.60 -12.55
C MET A 59 -96.02 -96.23 -11.22
N THR A 60 -95.05 -96.61 -10.37
CA THR A 60 -95.39 -97.16 -9.04
C THR A 60 -94.37 -96.95 -7.92
N THR A 61 -93.34 -96.11 -8.08
CA THR A 61 -92.31 -95.89 -7.03
C THR A 61 -91.97 -94.42 -6.77
N THR A 62 -92.92 -93.50 -6.91
CA THR A 62 -92.73 -92.06 -6.64
C THR A 62 -93.67 -91.48 -5.57
N ARG A 63 -94.16 -92.30 -4.63
CA ARG A 63 -94.95 -91.78 -3.48
C ARG A 63 -94.19 -91.66 -2.17
N THR A 64 -93.11 -92.42 -1.97
CA THR A 64 -92.29 -92.34 -0.76
C THR A 64 -91.09 -91.40 -0.92
N ALA A 65 -90.48 -91.32 -2.11
CA ALA A 65 -89.37 -90.40 -2.39
C ALA A 65 -89.80 -88.92 -2.46
N VAL A 66 -91.07 -88.62 -2.80
CA VAL A 66 -91.60 -87.25 -2.84
C VAL A 66 -91.85 -86.71 -1.43
N ARG A 67 -92.22 -87.56 -0.45
CA ARG A 67 -92.39 -87.15 0.96
C ARG A 67 -91.06 -86.95 1.68
N ALA A 68 -90.08 -87.83 1.47
CA ALA A 68 -88.74 -87.63 2.02
C ALA A 68 -88.00 -86.44 1.37
N ARG A 69 -88.25 -86.16 0.08
CA ARG A 69 -87.76 -84.94 -0.59
C ARG A 69 -88.54 -83.69 -0.17
N SER A 70 -89.82 -83.78 0.20
CA SER A 70 -90.56 -82.64 0.75
C SER A 70 -90.16 -82.34 2.19
N GLU A 71 -89.91 -83.36 3.02
CA GLU A 71 -89.42 -83.17 4.39
C GLU A 71 -87.98 -82.63 4.39
N ALA A 72 -87.08 -83.17 3.57
CA ALA A 72 -85.72 -82.63 3.43
C ALA A 72 -85.71 -81.22 2.81
N ALA A 73 -86.64 -80.91 1.89
CA ALA A 73 -86.78 -79.56 1.32
C ALA A 73 -87.45 -78.59 2.30
N GLU A 74 -88.37 -79.05 3.15
CA GLU A 74 -88.97 -78.26 4.21
C GLU A 74 -87.99 -78.04 5.37
N GLU A 75 -87.16 -79.01 5.71
CA GLU A 75 -86.04 -78.85 6.65
C GLU A 75 -84.98 -77.91 6.09
N HIS A 76 -84.66 -77.99 4.80
CA HIS A 76 -83.78 -77.03 4.14
C HIS A 76 -84.40 -75.62 4.10
N LYS A 77 -85.72 -75.50 3.85
CA LYS A 77 -86.45 -74.22 3.95
C LYS A 77 -86.51 -73.70 5.37
N ARG A 78 -86.67 -74.56 6.38
CA ARG A 78 -86.65 -74.18 7.80
C ARG A 78 -85.25 -73.78 8.25
N ARG A 79 -84.20 -74.47 7.79
CA ARG A 79 -82.80 -74.06 8.03
C ARG A 79 -82.46 -72.77 7.30
N MET A 80 -82.94 -72.57 6.07
CA MET A 80 -82.81 -71.30 5.35
C MET A 80 -83.57 -70.19 6.06
N MET A 81 -84.80 -70.43 6.52
CA MET A 81 -85.54 -69.44 7.33
C MET A 81 -84.86 -69.18 8.67
N GLN A 82 -84.30 -70.19 9.33
CA GLN A 82 -83.52 -69.98 10.55
C GLN A 82 -82.21 -69.24 10.29
N TYR A 83 -81.55 -69.47 9.16
CA TYR A 83 -80.37 -68.70 8.74
C TYR A 83 -80.73 -67.27 8.34
N ASP A 84 -81.87 -67.05 7.68
CA ASP A 84 -82.38 -65.73 7.31
C ASP A 84 -82.89 -64.98 8.55
N ASP A 85 -83.56 -65.65 9.48
CA ASP A 85 -84.00 -65.08 10.76
C ASP A 85 -82.81 -64.82 11.68
N GLN A 86 -81.78 -65.68 11.68
CA GLN A 86 -80.52 -65.41 12.38
C GLN A 86 -79.75 -64.26 11.72
N ARG A 87 -79.75 -64.12 10.39
CA ARG A 87 -79.21 -62.93 9.69
C ARG A 87 -80.00 -61.67 10.03
N ARG A 88 -81.33 -61.75 10.11
CA ARG A 88 -82.20 -60.62 10.49
C ARG A 88 -82.05 -60.22 11.95
N MET A 89 -81.98 -61.18 12.86
CA MET A 89 -81.83 -60.95 14.30
C MET A 89 -80.41 -60.51 14.67
N ASN A 90 -79.40 -61.10 14.03
CA ASN A 90 -78.03 -60.64 14.22
C ASN A 90 -77.77 -59.33 13.50
N GLY A 91 -78.60 -58.91 12.54
CA GLY A 91 -78.30 -57.77 11.66
C GLY A 91 -77.13 -58.10 10.73
N ASP A 92 -77.02 -57.41 9.60
CA ASP A 92 -75.88 -57.54 8.68
C ASP A 92 -74.57 -57.03 9.31
N PHE A 93 -74.00 -57.76 10.28
CA PHE A 93 -72.73 -57.43 10.93
C PHE A 93 -71.51 -57.80 10.06
N GLU A 94 -71.69 -58.57 9.00
CA GLU A 94 -70.56 -59.09 8.19
C GLU A 94 -70.25 -58.29 6.91
N ASP A 95 -70.95 -57.18 6.63
CA ASP A 95 -70.55 -56.24 5.56
C ASP A 95 -70.94 -54.79 5.92
N LYS A 96 -70.50 -54.31 7.09
CA LYS A 96 -70.30 -52.86 7.21
C LYS A 96 -69.14 -52.52 6.29
N SER A 97 -69.41 -51.83 5.18
CA SER A 97 -68.35 -51.27 4.33
C SER A 97 -67.36 -50.50 5.22
N LEU A 98 -66.05 -50.58 4.93
CA LEU A 98 -65.00 -49.87 5.69
C LEU A 98 -65.38 -48.39 5.94
N GLU A 99 -66.01 -47.78 4.95
CA GLU A 99 -66.58 -46.43 5.00
C GLU A 99 -67.57 -46.22 6.15
N LYS A 100 -68.48 -47.17 6.43
CA LYS A 100 -69.43 -47.06 7.54
C LYS A 100 -68.76 -47.20 8.91
N VAL A 101 -67.69 -47.99 9.00
CA VAL A 101 -66.90 -48.14 10.24
C VAL A 101 -66.10 -46.87 10.51
N GLU A 102 -65.50 -46.28 9.48
CA GLU A 102 -64.82 -44.97 9.57
C GLU A 102 -65.81 -43.86 9.92
N ASP A 103 -67.01 -43.84 9.33
CA ASP A 103 -68.05 -42.88 9.66
C ASP A 103 -68.53 -43.01 11.11
N GLU A 104 -68.70 -44.24 11.61
CA GLU A 104 -69.04 -44.51 13.00
C GLU A 104 -67.92 -44.04 13.95
N GLN A 105 -66.65 -44.30 13.62
CA GLN A 105 -65.50 -43.83 14.41
C GLN A 105 -65.37 -42.30 14.39
N ASN A 106 -65.50 -41.67 13.23
CA ASN A 106 -65.49 -40.22 13.09
C ASN A 106 -66.65 -39.59 13.88
N ARG A 107 -67.81 -40.22 13.86
CA ARG A 107 -68.96 -39.78 14.65
C ARG A 107 -68.69 -39.88 16.15
N LEU A 108 -68.08 -40.97 16.62
CA LEU A 108 -67.68 -41.12 18.02
C LEU A 108 -66.64 -40.08 18.42
N LEU A 109 -65.61 -39.87 17.61
CA LEU A 109 -64.55 -38.89 17.85
C LEU A 109 -65.08 -37.45 17.82
N ASN A 110 -66.04 -37.16 16.95
CA ASN A 110 -66.75 -35.89 16.93
C ASN A 110 -67.64 -35.70 18.16
N LEU A 111 -68.30 -36.75 18.64
CA LEU A 111 -69.09 -36.72 19.87
C LEU A 111 -68.20 -36.52 21.10
N GLU A 112 -67.05 -37.19 21.16
CA GLU A 112 -66.04 -36.98 22.20
C GLU A 112 -65.47 -35.57 22.16
N ARG A 113 -65.13 -35.06 20.97
CA ARG A 113 -64.68 -33.67 20.78
C ARG A 113 -65.75 -32.65 21.15
N ALA A 114 -67.01 -32.94 20.86
CA ALA A 114 -68.13 -32.10 21.27
C ALA A 114 -68.30 -32.09 22.80
N LYS A 115 -68.13 -33.24 23.45
CA LYS A 115 -68.12 -33.34 24.91
C LYS A 115 -66.96 -32.56 25.53
N THR A 116 -65.74 -32.70 25.02
CA THR A 116 -64.59 -31.93 25.52
C THR A 116 -64.78 -30.42 25.34
N LEU A 117 -65.38 -29.98 24.23
CA LEU A 117 -65.70 -28.56 24.01
C LEU A 117 -66.77 -28.04 24.98
N LEU A 118 -67.75 -28.87 25.33
CA LEU A 118 -68.72 -28.54 26.37
C LEU A 118 -68.05 -28.49 27.75
N ASP A 119 -67.14 -29.41 28.04
CA ASP A 119 -66.38 -29.45 29.28
C ASP A 119 -65.43 -28.22 29.40
N GLU A 120 -64.84 -27.77 28.30
CA GLU A 120 -64.03 -26.53 28.24
C GLU A 120 -64.84 -25.25 28.50
N GLN A 121 -66.17 -25.29 28.37
CA GLN A 121 -67.03 -24.15 28.67
C GLN A 121 -67.28 -23.94 30.16
N PHE A 122 -67.01 -24.94 31.01
CA PHE A 122 -67.09 -24.78 32.47
C PHE A 122 -66.09 -23.72 32.96
N ASP A 123 -66.51 -22.87 33.88
CA ASP A 123 -65.70 -21.72 34.32
C ASP A 123 -64.46 -22.15 35.12
N GLU A 124 -64.51 -23.28 35.83
CA GLU A 124 -63.36 -23.88 36.50
C GLU A 124 -62.30 -24.35 35.50
N VAL A 125 -62.73 -24.92 34.36
CA VAL A 125 -61.82 -25.38 33.30
C VAL A 125 -61.18 -24.19 32.58
N LYS A 126 -61.91 -23.09 32.38
CA LYS A 126 -61.33 -21.83 31.89
C LYS A 126 -60.29 -21.26 32.85
N ALA A 127 -60.55 -21.28 34.16
CA ALA A 127 -59.59 -20.83 35.17
C ALA A 127 -58.33 -21.71 35.20
N MET A 128 -58.49 -23.03 35.08
CA MET A 128 -57.35 -23.96 34.94
C MET A 128 -56.58 -23.72 33.63
N ASN A 129 -57.26 -23.47 32.52
CA ASN A 129 -56.64 -23.13 31.23
C ASN A 129 -55.89 -21.80 31.29
N GLN A 130 -56.38 -20.82 32.06
CA GLN A 130 -55.66 -19.57 32.30
C GLN A 130 -54.34 -19.82 33.05
N ILE A 131 -54.37 -20.58 34.15
CA ILE A 131 -53.16 -20.93 34.91
C ILE A 131 -52.17 -21.73 34.03
N LEU A 132 -52.67 -22.66 33.21
CA LEU A 132 -51.84 -23.40 32.25
C LEU A 132 -51.21 -22.47 31.21
N GLY A 133 -51.96 -21.47 30.72
CA GLY A 133 -51.45 -20.44 29.82
C GLY A 133 -50.34 -19.61 30.45
N GLU A 134 -50.54 -19.16 31.69
CA GLU A 134 -49.53 -18.43 32.46
C GLU A 134 -48.27 -19.27 32.70
N ALA A 135 -48.43 -20.54 33.06
CA ALA A 135 -47.31 -21.48 33.25
C ALA A 135 -46.52 -21.70 31.95
N LYS A 136 -47.19 -21.84 30.81
CA LYS A 136 -46.54 -21.94 29.49
C LYS A 136 -45.75 -20.66 29.16
N CYS A 137 -46.33 -19.49 29.41
CA CYS A 137 -45.64 -18.20 29.22
C CYS A 137 -44.39 -18.08 30.10
N ILE A 138 -44.48 -18.50 31.37
CA ILE A 138 -43.34 -18.49 32.31
C ILE A 138 -42.25 -19.46 31.83
N ALA A 139 -42.62 -20.65 31.37
CA ALA A 139 -41.67 -21.64 30.85
C ALA A 139 -40.88 -21.09 29.65
N VAL A 140 -41.58 -20.48 28.69
CA VAL A 140 -40.95 -19.83 27.51
C VAL A 140 -40.06 -18.66 27.96
N ARG A 141 -40.53 -17.83 28.90
CA ARG A 141 -39.73 -16.71 29.43
C ARG A 141 -38.45 -17.21 30.12
N ASN A 142 -38.52 -18.28 30.90
CA ASN A 142 -37.36 -18.85 31.57
C ASN A 142 -36.35 -19.42 30.56
N ALA A 143 -36.83 -20.08 29.50
CA ALA A 143 -35.99 -20.52 28.39
C ALA A 143 -35.30 -19.35 27.68
N GLN A 144 -36.03 -18.27 27.39
CA GLN A 144 -35.46 -17.05 26.80
C GLN A 144 -34.42 -16.37 27.70
N ILE A 145 -34.65 -16.35 29.02
CA ILE A 145 -33.68 -15.80 29.99
C ILE A 145 -32.40 -16.63 30.01
N ALA A 146 -32.53 -17.96 29.99
CA ALA A 146 -31.38 -18.87 29.92
C ALA A 146 -30.59 -18.69 28.61
N GLU A 147 -31.29 -18.60 27.47
CA GLU A 147 -30.66 -18.36 26.16
C GLU A 147 -29.93 -17.01 26.11
N ARG A 148 -30.55 -15.95 26.66
CA ARG A 148 -29.92 -14.63 26.73
C ARG A 148 -28.65 -14.66 27.58
N LYS A 149 -28.65 -15.38 28.71
CA LYS A 149 -27.46 -15.54 29.55
C LYS A 149 -26.34 -16.27 28.81
N LEU A 150 -26.68 -17.34 28.09
CA LEU A 150 -25.72 -18.08 27.27
C LEU A 150 -25.10 -17.17 26.19
N ARG A 151 -25.93 -16.38 25.49
CA ARG A 151 -25.44 -15.39 24.52
C ARG A 151 -24.50 -14.36 25.15
N GLU A 152 -24.84 -13.86 26.34
CA GLU A 152 -23.99 -12.91 27.06
C GLU A 152 -22.65 -13.53 27.47
N GLU A 153 -22.62 -14.81 27.86
CA GLU A 153 -21.39 -15.55 28.16
C GLU A 153 -20.54 -15.78 26.90
N GLU A 154 -21.16 -16.13 25.77
CA GLU A 154 -20.49 -16.28 24.48
C GLU A 154 -19.91 -14.95 23.98
N GLU A 155 -20.64 -13.85 24.13
CA GLU A 155 -20.17 -12.49 23.80
C GLU A 155 -18.95 -12.11 24.65
N LYS A 156 -18.99 -12.36 25.97
CA LYS A 156 -17.84 -12.09 26.86
C LYS A 156 -16.60 -12.91 26.49
N GLU A 157 -16.78 -14.19 26.15
CA GLU A 157 -15.67 -15.04 25.69
C GLU A 157 -15.11 -14.57 24.35
N TYR A 158 -15.96 -14.07 23.45
CA TYR A 158 -15.53 -13.47 22.18
C TYR A 158 -14.76 -12.15 22.40
N GLU A 159 -15.30 -11.27 23.25
CA GLU A 159 -14.64 -10.02 23.64
C GLU A 159 -13.26 -10.29 24.26
N ARG A 160 -13.17 -11.26 25.18
CA ARG A 160 -11.88 -11.64 25.79
C ARG A 160 -10.87 -12.12 24.75
N LYS A 161 -11.27 -12.97 23.80
CA LYS A 161 -10.40 -13.40 22.70
C LYS A 161 -9.98 -12.24 21.81
N MET A 162 -10.87 -11.28 21.58
CA MET A 162 -10.57 -10.09 20.80
C MET A 162 -9.57 -9.17 21.52
N GLU A 163 -9.72 -8.99 22.84
CA GLU A 163 -8.76 -8.27 23.68
C GLU A 163 -7.38 -8.94 23.66
N GLU A 164 -7.32 -10.27 23.76
CA GLU A 164 -6.08 -11.05 23.65
C GLU A 164 -5.41 -10.83 22.26
N LEU A 165 -6.18 -10.83 21.18
CA LEU A 165 -5.68 -10.55 19.83
C LEU A 165 -5.16 -9.11 19.69
N MET A 166 -5.92 -8.12 20.18
CA MET A 166 -5.50 -6.72 20.16
C MET A 166 -4.24 -6.49 20.98
N ALA A 167 -4.08 -7.16 22.12
CA ALA A 167 -2.86 -7.09 22.93
C ALA A 167 -1.65 -7.63 22.17
N VAL A 168 -1.80 -8.76 21.46
CA VAL A 168 -0.74 -9.33 20.62
C VAL A 168 -0.36 -8.38 19.47
N GLU A 169 -1.34 -7.73 18.82
CA GLU A 169 -1.05 -6.74 17.78
C GLU A 169 -0.35 -5.50 18.33
N ALA A 170 -0.76 -5.01 19.50
CA ALA A 170 -0.11 -3.91 20.19
C ALA A 170 1.35 -4.25 20.54
N GLU A 171 1.62 -5.46 21.03
CA GLU A 171 2.99 -5.94 21.26
C GLU A 171 3.82 -6.02 19.98
N LYS A 172 3.23 -6.50 18.87
CA LYS A 172 3.91 -6.54 17.56
C LYS A 172 4.25 -5.12 17.09
N ALA A 173 3.32 -4.17 17.21
CA ALA A 173 3.57 -2.78 16.87
C ALA A 173 4.70 -2.19 17.71
N LEU A 174 4.70 -2.44 19.02
CA LEU A 174 5.75 -1.98 19.93
C LEU A 174 7.12 -2.60 19.62
N LYS A 175 7.16 -3.88 19.22
CA LYS A 175 8.39 -4.53 18.71
C LYS A 175 8.89 -3.85 17.44
N MET A 176 8.02 -3.57 16.46
CA MET A 176 8.41 -2.85 15.24
C MET A 176 8.98 -1.45 15.55
N TYR A 177 8.41 -0.73 16.52
CA TYR A 177 8.96 0.57 16.94
C TYR A 177 10.34 0.42 17.60
N LYS A 178 10.51 -0.55 18.49
CA LYS A 178 11.81 -0.85 19.12
C LYS A 178 12.87 -1.22 18.08
N ASP A 179 12.53 -2.05 17.09
CA ASP A 179 13.45 -2.45 16.03
C ASP A 179 13.88 -1.24 15.18
N ARG A 180 12.95 -0.34 14.85
CA ARG A 180 13.25 0.92 14.15
C ARG A 180 14.17 1.82 14.98
N GLU A 181 13.95 1.93 16.29
CA GLU A 181 14.80 2.70 17.19
C GLU A 181 16.20 2.09 17.28
N GLN A 182 16.30 0.77 17.41
CA GLN A 182 17.59 0.06 17.40
C GLN A 182 18.35 0.31 16.10
N GLN A 183 17.69 0.22 14.94
CA GLN A 183 18.28 0.54 13.65
C GLN A 183 18.79 1.98 13.59
N GLN A 184 18.03 2.95 14.14
CA GLN A 184 18.50 4.33 14.22
C GLN A 184 19.74 4.48 15.11
N VAL A 185 19.77 3.81 16.26
CA VAL A 185 20.92 3.82 17.17
C VAL A 185 22.14 3.18 16.51
N GLU A 186 21.98 2.06 15.82
CA GLU A 186 23.07 1.42 15.06
C GLU A 186 23.58 2.30 13.93
N ASN A 187 22.68 2.93 13.17
CA ASN A 187 23.06 3.86 12.12
C ASN A 187 23.83 5.05 12.68
N ARG A 188 23.41 5.61 13.82
CA ARG A 188 24.16 6.67 14.53
C ARG A 188 25.55 6.19 14.94
N LYS A 189 25.68 4.96 15.46
CA LYS A 189 26.99 4.37 15.81
C LYS A 189 27.88 4.21 14.58
N LYS A 190 27.34 3.72 13.45
CA LYS A 190 28.06 3.60 12.18
C LYS A 190 28.51 4.97 11.66
N THR A 191 27.63 5.96 11.64
CA THR A 191 27.97 7.33 11.24
C THR A 191 29.04 7.93 12.15
N LEU A 192 28.95 7.73 13.47
CA LEU A 192 29.97 8.18 14.40
C LEU A 192 31.32 7.50 14.16
N ALA A 193 31.34 6.20 13.86
CA ALA A 193 32.55 5.47 13.52
C ALA A 193 33.21 6.01 12.23
N ILE A 194 32.41 6.33 11.21
CA ILE A 194 32.90 6.95 9.98
C ILE A 194 33.49 8.33 10.27
N ILE A 195 32.81 9.17 11.06
CA ILE A 195 33.33 10.50 11.42
C ILE A 195 34.64 10.39 12.20
N ARG A 196 34.75 9.43 13.13
CA ARG A 196 36.01 9.18 13.85
C ARG A 196 37.12 8.78 12.89
N ALA A 197 36.87 7.85 11.98
CA ALA A 197 37.85 7.45 10.97
C ALA A 197 38.30 8.64 10.09
N GLN A 198 37.37 9.51 9.69
CA GLN A 198 37.69 10.73 8.93
C GLN A 198 38.52 11.73 9.74
N LEU A 199 38.27 11.86 11.05
CA LEU A 199 39.09 12.71 11.94
C LEU A 199 40.50 12.14 12.09
N ASP A 200 40.63 10.83 12.28
CA ASP A 200 41.92 10.16 12.38
C ASP A 200 42.71 10.29 11.07
N GLU A 201 42.05 10.19 9.91
CA GLU A 201 42.68 10.45 8.60
C GLU A 201 43.15 11.89 8.46
N ARG A 202 42.33 12.87 8.86
CA ARG A 202 42.72 14.29 8.85
C ARG A 202 43.89 14.57 9.78
N GLU A 203 43.94 13.90 10.94
CA GLU A 203 45.05 14.02 11.88
C GLU A 203 46.34 13.43 11.28
N LYS A 204 46.26 12.25 10.65
CA LYS A 204 47.39 11.67 9.91
C LYS A 204 47.87 12.59 8.79
N ASP A 205 46.96 13.21 8.03
CA ASP A 205 47.33 14.15 6.98
C ASP A 205 47.98 15.43 7.55
N ARG A 206 47.51 15.89 8.71
CA ARG A 206 48.15 17.01 9.43
C ARG A 206 49.57 16.63 9.85
N ILE A 207 49.77 15.43 10.38
CA ILE A 207 51.09 14.93 10.77
C ILE A 207 52.00 14.82 9.53
N ARG A 208 51.53 14.23 8.42
CA ARG A 208 52.30 14.15 7.16
C ARG A 208 52.72 15.54 6.65
N LYS A 209 51.83 16.53 6.71
CA LYS A 209 52.18 17.91 6.31
C LYS A 209 53.25 18.52 7.22
N LEU A 210 53.18 18.26 8.52
CA LEU A 210 54.23 18.68 9.45
C LEU A 210 55.57 17.99 9.17
N GLU A 211 55.55 16.69 8.86
CA GLU A 211 56.76 15.94 8.45
C GLU A 211 57.37 16.50 7.16
N VAL A 212 56.55 16.84 6.16
CA VAL A 212 57.02 17.49 4.92
C VAL A 212 57.65 18.84 5.21
N LEU A 213 57.00 19.69 6.02
CA LEU A 213 57.54 20.99 6.42
C LEU A 213 58.87 20.84 7.19
N GLN A 214 58.98 19.85 8.08
CA GLN A 214 60.23 19.56 8.79
C GLN A 214 61.32 19.10 7.82
N ALA A 215 60.99 18.22 6.87
CA ALA A 215 61.94 17.78 5.84
C ALA A 215 62.40 18.94 4.94
N GLU A 216 61.51 19.87 4.57
CA GLU A 216 61.84 21.09 3.83
C GLU A 216 62.74 22.03 4.65
N GLN A 217 62.44 22.22 5.94
CA GLN A 217 63.28 23.00 6.85
C GLN A 217 64.68 22.39 6.98
N GLU A 218 64.78 21.07 7.13
CA GLU A 218 66.07 20.37 7.15
C GLU A 218 66.82 20.46 5.83
N ALA A 219 66.13 20.38 4.69
CA ALA A 219 66.75 20.56 3.38
C ALA A 219 67.28 22.00 3.23
N MET A 220 66.52 22.99 3.68
CA MET A 220 66.92 24.40 3.68
C MET A 220 68.13 24.64 4.59
N THR A 221 68.14 24.10 5.81
CA THR A 221 69.27 24.25 6.74
C THR A 221 70.54 23.59 6.20
N ARG A 222 70.43 22.39 5.59
CA ARG A 222 71.55 21.74 4.88
C ARG A 222 72.05 22.57 3.71
N HIS A 223 71.15 23.20 2.95
CA HIS A 223 71.55 24.07 1.84
C HIS A 223 72.28 25.33 2.34
N ILE A 224 71.77 25.97 3.41
CA ILE A 224 72.42 27.11 4.06
C ILE A 224 73.80 26.72 4.60
N ALA A 225 73.93 25.55 5.22
CA ALA A 225 75.22 25.05 5.70
C ALA A 225 76.23 24.88 4.57
N ARG A 226 75.83 24.30 3.42
CA ARG A 226 76.69 24.20 2.23
C ARG A 226 77.11 25.57 1.71
N LEU A 227 76.20 26.53 1.63
CA LEU A 227 76.53 27.90 1.21
C LEU A 227 77.52 28.57 2.17
N HIS A 228 77.40 28.32 3.47
CA HIS A 228 78.36 28.81 4.46
C HIS A 228 79.75 28.15 4.29
N GLU A 229 79.80 26.85 4.02
CA GLU A 229 81.04 26.12 3.74
C GLU A 229 81.72 26.63 2.45
N GLU A 230 80.95 26.80 1.37
CA GLU A 230 81.42 27.37 0.11
C GLU A 230 81.94 28.80 0.29
N ALA A 231 81.20 29.66 1.00
CA ALA A 231 81.64 31.02 1.30
C ALA A 231 82.90 31.05 2.20
N ALA A 232 83.04 30.12 3.15
CA ALA A 232 84.25 29.98 3.96
C ALA A 232 85.45 29.54 3.10
N ALA A 233 85.25 28.58 2.19
CA ALA A 233 86.28 28.14 1.25
C ALA A 233 86.69 29.26 0.28
N GLU A 234 85.75 30.05 -0.22
CA GLU A 234 86.04 31.23 -1.05
C GLU A 234 86.82 32.29 -0.30
N LYS A 235 86.45 32.59 0.96
CA LYS A 235 87.22 33.50 1.82
C LYS A 235 88.65 33.00 2.02
N LEU A 236 88.85 31.71 2.24
CA LEU A 236 90.18 31.13 2.43
C LEU A 236 91.00 31.18 1.14
N ARG A 237 90.41 30.87 -0.01
CA ARG A 237 91.04 31.06 -1.34
C ARG A 237 91.40 32.51 -1.61
N GLN A 238 90.55 33.46 -1.19
CA GLN A 238 90.80 34.88 -1.34
C GLN A 238 91.97 35.32 -0.45
N GLN A 239 92.03 34.87 0.80
CA GLN A 239 93.17 35.11 1.70
C GLN A 239 94.47 34.50 1.15
N GLU A 240 94.43 33.31 0.55
CA GLU A 240 95.60 32.71 -0.10
C GLU A 240 96.06 33.53 -1.31
N LYS A 241 95.13 34.01 -2.14
CA LYS A 241 95.45 34.92 -3.26
C LYS A 241 96.05 36.22 -2.75
N GLU A 242 95.48 36.83 -1.72
CA GLU A 242 96.01 38.04 -1.09
C GLU A 242 97.41 37.81 -0.54
N ARG A 243 97.67 36.69 0.14
CA ARG A 243 99.01 36.30 0.61
C ARG A 243 100.00 36.14 -0.55
N ARG A 244 99.63 35.46 -1.63
CA ARG A 244 100.48 35.31 -2.83
C ARG A 244 100.80 36.65 -3.48
N VAL A 245 99.83 37.55 -3.56
CA VAL A 245 100.05 38.91 -4.07
C VAL A 245 101.00 39.67 -3.14
N MET A 246 100.82 39.58 -1.82
CA MET A 246 101.71 40.23 -0.85
C MET A 246 103.14 39.67 -0.90
N GLU A 247 103.30 38.36 -1.06
CA GLU A 247 104.60 37.71 -1.28
C GLU A 247 105.27 38.19 -2.58
N ALA A 248 104.51 38.28 -3.68
CA ALA A 248 105.02 38.80 -4.95
C ALA A 248 105.43 40.28 -4.85
N VAL A 249 104.66 41.10 -4.12
CA VAL A 249 105.01 42.51 -3.84
C VAL A 249 106.26 42.59 -2.97
N ALA A 250 106.39 41.74 -1.95
CA ALA A 250 107.57 41.69 -1.09
C ALA A 250 108.83 41.29 -1.88
N LEU A 251 108.71 40.32 -2.78
CA LEU A 251 109.82 39.88 -3.65
C LEU A 251 110.22 40.98 -4.63
N ALA A 252 109.25 41.64 -5.29
CA ALA A 252 109.51 42.77 -6.16
C ALA A 252 110.14 43.97 -5.43
N ASN A 253 109.74 44.22 -4.17
CA ASN A 253 110.36 45.23 -3.32
C ASN A 253 111.79 44.84 -2.92
N ALA A 254 112.04 43.58 -2.58
CA ALA A 254 113.38 43.08 -2.27
C ALA A 254 114.31 43.18 -3.50
N ASP A 255 113.81 42.83 -4.68
CA ASP A 255 114.52 42.97 -5.96
C ASP A 255 114.83 44.44 -6.24
N GLN A 256 113.86 45.36 -6.06
CA GLN A 256 114.11 46.80 -6.19
C GLN A 256 115.17 47.31 -5.21
N ILE A 257 115.16 46.84 -3.95
CA ILE A 257 116.17 47.23 -2.96
C ILE A 257 117.55 46.70 -3.37
N SER A 258 117.63 45.46 -3.88
CA SER A 258 118.90 44.88 -4.37
C SER A 258 119.45 45.64 -5.58
N LEU A 259 118.57 46.04 -6.52
CA LEU A 259 118.94 46.85 -7.68
C LEU A 259 119.44 48.23 -7.26
N LYS A 260 118.77 48.88 -6.29
CA LYS A 260 119.23 50.16 -5.74
C LYS A 260 120.57 50.04 -5.03
N LYS A 261 120.79 48.98 -4.23
CA LYS A 261 122.10 48.72 -3.60
C LYS A 261 123.19 48.51 -4.63
N ARG A 262 122.91 47.75 -5.70
CA ARG A 262 123.85 47.53 -6.80
C ARG A 262 124.15 48.81 -7.57
N GLN A 263 123.17 49.69 -7.76
CA GLN A 263 123.39 51.03 -8.29
C GLN A 263 124.27 51.87 -7.36
N GLN A 264 124.03 51.84 -6.05
CA GLN A 264 124.86 52.52 -5.06
C GLN A 264 126.31 51.99 -5.05
N GLU A 265 126.51 50.67 -5.14
CA GLU A 265 127.85 50.07 -5.23
C GLU A 265 128.59 50.51 -6.51
N MET A 266 127.89 50.58 -7.65
CA MET A 266 128.46 51.11 -8.89
C MET A 266 128.77 52.61 -8.78
N GLU A 267 127.89 53.41 -8.16
CA GLU A 267 128.14 54.83 -7.87
C GLU A 267 129.33 55.02 -6.91
N GLU A 268 129.48 54.16 -5.91
CA GLU A 268 130.63 54.17 -5.00
C GLU A 268 131.94 53.78 -5.70
N GLU A 269 131.90 52.81 -6.61
CA GLU A 269 133.04 52.44 -7.45
C GLU A 269 133.43 53.56 -8.42
N GLU A 270 132.43 54.21 -9.04
CA GLU A 270 132.64 55.40 -9.88
C GLU A 270 133.18 56.56 -9.05
N MET A 271 132.68 56.79 -7.84
CA MET A 271 133.21 57.79 -6.90
C MET A 271 134.64 57.47 -6.48
N LYS A 272 135.00 56.20 -6.25
CA LYS A 272 136.39 55.80 -5.96
C LYS A 272 137.31 56.08 -7.16
N ARG A 273 136.89 55.74 -8.39
CA ARG A 273 137.62 56.05 -9.64
C ARG A 273 137.75 57.56 -9.87
N ILE A 274 136.70 58.32 -9.60
CA ILE A 274 136.70 59.80 -9.64
C ILE A 274 137.65 60.35 -8.56
N SER A 275 137.67 59.79 -7.35
CA SER A 275 138.55 60.24 -6.26
C SER A 275 140.03 60.01 -6.59
N GLU A 276 140.38 58.91 -7.25
CA GLU A 276 141.74 58.60 -7.68
C GLU A 276 142.18 59.47 -8.87
N TYR A 277 141.25 59.80 -9.78
CA TYR A 277 141.47 60.76 -10.85
C TYR A 277 141.62 62.20 -10.31
N ILE A 278 140.81 62.58 -9.32
CA ILE A 278 140.86 63.89 -8.64
C ILE A 278 142.15 64.04 -7.84
N LYS A 279 142.63 63.01 -7.12
CA LYS A 279 143.93 63.06 -6.41
C LYS A 279 145.11 63.30 -7.37
N LYS A 280 145.12 62.60 -8.52
CA LYS A 280 146.14 62.78 -9.58
C LYS A 280 146.03 64.14 -10.31
N LYS A 281 144.82 64.72 -10.37
CA LYS A 281 144.56 66.04 -10.95
C LYS A 281 144.87 67.18 -9.95
N GLN A 282 144.58 67.01 -8.67
CA GLN A 282 144.86 67.98 -7.59
C GLN A 282 146.36 68.14 -7.32
N GLU A 283 147.19 67.11 -7.52
CA GLU A 283 148.66 67.25 -7.49
C GLU A 283 149.21 68.06 -8.68
N ARG A 284 148.52 68.02 -9.83
CA ARG A 284 148.85 68.84 -11.02
C ARG A 284 148.29 70.27 -10.93
N GLU A 285 147.14 70.46 -10.28
CA GLU A 285 146.49 71.76 -10.10
C GLU A 285 147.02 72.54 -8.88
N ARG A 286 147.59 71.88 -7.85
CA ARG A 286 148.29 72.57 -6.74
C ARG A 286 149.46 73.43 -7.21
N LEU A 287 150.17 73.01 -8.25
CA LEU A 287 151.28 73.75 -8.87
C LEU A 287 150.80 74.90 -9.79
N TYR A 288 149.51 74.96 -10.13
CA TYR A 288 148.90 75.98 -11.01
C TYR A 288 147.94 76.92 -10.24
N ALA A 289 147.48 76.53 -9.05
CA ALA A 289 146.52 77.25 -8.21
C ALA A 289 147.16 78.38 -7.37
N GLU A 290 148.48 78.36 -7.14
CA GLU A 290 149.18 79.48 -6.48
C GLU A 290 149.24 80.74 -7.38
N GLU A 291 149.15 80.59 -8.70
CA GLU A 291 149.19 81.72 -9.65
C GLU A 291 147.82 82.32 -9.99
N GLN A 292 146.71 81.60 -9.82
CA GLN A 292 145.36 82.07 -10.20
C GLN A 292 144.46 82.52 -9.04
N GLN A 293 144.87 82.36 -7.78
CA GLN A 293 144.09 82.81 -6.61
C GLN A 293 144.06 84.34 -6.39
N ARG A 294 144.69 85.15 -7.25
CA ARG A 294 144.58 86.61 -7.19
C ARG A 294 143.49 87.22 -8.09
N ILE A 295 142.81 86.42 -8.92
CA ILE A 295 141.90 86.93 -9.97
C ILE A 295 140.44 86.45 -9.79
N ARG A 296 140.15 85.52 -8.86
CA ARG A 296 138.81 84.93 -8.70
C ARG A 296 137.89 85.61 -7.68
N ASP A 297 138.43 86.51 -6.85
CA ASP A 297 137.65 87.19 -5.81
C ASP A 297 136.81 88.39 -6.33
N GLU A 298 136.79 88.66 -7.64
CA GLU A 298 136.04 89.78 -8.22
C GLU A 298 134.71 89.43 -8.91
N LYS A 299 134.35 88.15 -9.10
CA LYS A 299 133.14 87.81 -9.91
C LYS A 299 132.27 86.69 -9.35
N GLU A 300 132.04 86.70 -8.04
CA GLU A 300 131.10 85.79 -7.38
C GLU A 300 129.93 86.54 -6.71
N ARG A 301 129.23 87.41 -7.47
CA ARG A 301 128.04 88.13 -6.99
C ARG A 301 126.80 88.13 -7.89
N GLU A 302 126.72 87.36 -8.98
CA GLU A 302 125.55 87.46 -9.87
C GLU A 302 124.75 86.18 -10.18
N VAL A 303 125.06 84.99 -9.64
CA VAL A 303 124.31 83.78 -10.02
C VAL A 303 123.66 83.07 -8.83
N ALA A 304 122.83 83.80 -8.09
CA ALA A 304 121.94 83.26 -7.06
C ALA A 304 120.43 83.50 -7.35
N ARG A 305 120.06 84.06 -8.52
CA ARG A 305 118.67 84.48 -8.83
C ARG A 305 117.81 83.53 -9.67
N LEU A 306 118.30 82.38 -10.13
CA LEU A 306 117.52 81.45 -10.96
C LEU A 306 117.31 80.06 -10.32
N ARG A 307 116.92 80.05 -9.04
CA ARG A 307 116.31 78.88 -8.37
C ARG A 307 114.80 79.04 -8.10
N ALA A 308 114.17 80.08 -8.62
CA ALA A 308 112.73 80.37 -8.43
C ALA A 308 111.80 79.78 -9.51
N GLN A 309 112.33 79.02 -10.47
CA GLN A 309 111.58 78.55 -11.65
C GLN A 309 111.19 77.05 -11.59
N GLN A 310 111.10 76.47 -10.40
CA GLN A 310 110.71 75.07 -10.17
C GLN A 310 109.44 74.90 -9.32
N LEU A 311 108.44 75.77 -9.49
CA LEU A 311 107.14 75.67 -8.80
C LEU A 311 105.93 75.84 -9.75
N ARG A 312 106.03 75.32 -10.98
CA ARG A 312 104.93 75.32 -11.98
C ARG A 312 104.79 74.03 -12.79
N VAL A 313 105.19 72.89 -12.24
CA VAL A 313 104.99 71.57 -12.89
C VAL A 313 103.86 70.74 -12.22
N GLN A 314 103.32 71.14 -11.07
CA GLN A 314 102.24 70.42 -10.38
C GLN A 314 100.80 70.75 -10.82
N ASN A 315 100.59 71.42 -11.97
CA ASN A 315 99.24 71.79 -12.45
C ASN A 315 98.86 71.20 -13.82
N LYS A 316 99.50 70.12 -14.27
CA LYS A 316 99.23 69.50 -15.59
C LYS A 316 98.51 68.15 -15.58
N GLN A 317 98.13 67.61 -14.42
CA GLN A 317 97.32 66.37 -14.34
C GLN A 317 95.86 66.61 -13.99
N ALA A 318 95.48 67.77 -13.43
CA ALA A 318 94.09 68.07 -13.07
C ALA A 318 93.17 68.39 -14.26
N GLN A 319 93.73 68.69 -15.44
CA GLN A 319 92.93 69.11 -16.63
C GLN A 319 92.54 67.95 -17.56
N LEU A 320 93.08 66.74 -17.38
CA LEU A 320 92.79 65.59 -18.24
C LEU A 320 91.65 64.69 -17.72
N ASP A 321 91.31 64.78 -16.43
CA ASP A 321 90.19 64.02 -15.83
C ASP A 321 88.84 64.75 -15.95
N GLU A 322 88.85 66.08 -16.11
CA GLU A 322 87.65 66.90 -16.24
C GLU A 322 86.94 66.69 -17.60
N ILE A 323 87.69 66.36 -18.66
CA ILE A 323 87.15 66.13 -20.01
C ILE A 323 86.62 64.69 -20.20
N ARG A 324 87.08 63.70 -19.42
CA ARG A 324 86.51 62.33 -19.44
C ARG A 324 85.18 62.24 -18.68
N ALA A 325 85.07 62.92 -17.54
CA ALA A 325 83.87 62.90 -16.71
C ALA A 325 82.62 63.45 -17.43
N GLN A 326 82.77 64.45 -18.32
CA GLN A 326 81.63 65.06 -19.02
C GLN A 326 81.03 64.16 -20.14
N ARG A 327 81.83 63.29 -20.77
CA ARG A 327 81.31 62.35 -21.80
C ARG A 327 80.63 61.12 -21.19
N GLU A 328 81.10 60.65 -20.04
CA GLU A 328 80.47 59.53 -19.30
C GLU A 328 79.12 59.96 -18.69
N GLN A 329 79.02 61.19 -18.20
CA GLN A 329 77.76 61.75 -17.68
C GLN A 329 76.69 61.90 -18.78
N GLU A 330 77.07 62.30 -20.01
CA GLU A 330 76.12 62.36 -21.14
C GLU A 330 75.70 60.98 -21.66
N ALA A 331 76.59 59.99 -21.68
CA ALA A 331 76.25 58.62 -22.08
C ALA A 331 75.30 57.97 -21.05
N TYR A 332 75.58 58.14 -19.76
CA TYR A 332 74.73 57.66 -18.67
C TYR A 332 73.33 58.33 -18.71
N ALA A 333 73.27 59.65 -18.96
CA ALA A 333 72.00 60.37 -19.07
C ALA A 333 71.15 59.96 -20.30
N ARG A 334 71.76 59.44 -21.37
CA ARG A 334 71.05 58.88 -22.53
C ARG A 334 70.53 57.47 -22.23
N GLU A 335 71.32 56.63 -21.55
CA GLU A 335 70.88 55.29 -21.15
C GLU A 335 69.76 55.31 -20.10
N VAL A 336 69.82 56.22 -19.12
CA VAL A 336 68.76 56.38 -18.11
C VAL A 336 67.46 56.81 -18.77
N ARG A 337 67.49 57.78 -19.69
CA ARG A 337 66.30 58.21 -20.45
C ARG A 337 65.72 57.09 -21.32
N ARG A 338 66.55 56.21 -21.86
CA ARG A 338 66.09 55.03 -22.61
C ARG A 338 65.44 53.99 -21.69
N LYS A 339 66.09 53.65 -20.57
CA LYS A 339 65.55 52.71 -19.57
C LYS A 339 64.24 53.21 -18.93
N GLU A 340 64.09 54.52 -18.72
CA GLU A 340 62.84 55.10 -18.22
C GLU A 340 61.69 55.02 -19.24
N ARG A 341 61.99 55.19 -20.55
CA ARG A 341 60.98 55.00 -21.60
C ARG A 341 60.56 53.54 -21.71
N GLU A 342 61.50 52.61 -21.73
CA GLU A 342 61.23 51.16 -21.79
C GLU A 342 60.42 50.70 -20.56
N ARG A 343 60.72 51.24 -19.35
CA ARG A 343 59.92 50.97 -18.14
C ARG A 343 58.49 51.50 -18.25
N LYS A 344 58.31 52.73 -18.71
CA LYS A 344 56.97 53.32 -18.89
C LYS A 344 56.16 52.59 -19.96
N GLU A 345 56.80 52.17 -21.05
CA GLU A 345 56.16 51.37 -22.09
C GLU A 345 55.75 49.99 -21.56
N HIS A 346 56.60 49.34 -20.76
CA HIS A 346 56.28 48.06 -20.13
C HIS A 346 55.16 48.19 -19.07
N GLU A 347 55.18 49.24 -18.26
CA GLU A 347 54.11 49.55 -17.30
C GLU A 347 52.77 49.80 -18.02
N MET A 348 52.78 50.54 -19.12
CA MET A 348 51.58 50.78 -19.93
C MET A 348 51.06 49.49 -20.59
N ALA A 349 51.96 48.62 -21.08
CA ALA A 349 51.58 47.32 -21.63
C ALA A 349 50.94 46.41 -20.55
N MET A 350 51.55 46.33 -19.37
CA MET A 350 51.01 45.57 -18.23
C MET A 350 49.63 46.10 -17.77
N LEU A 351 49.44 47.43 -17.77
CA LEU A 351 48.15 48.05 -17.44
C LEU A 351 47.07 47.74 -18.49
N GLN A 352 47.44 47.72 -19.78
CA GLN A 352 46.52 47.34 -20.86
C GLN A 352 46.14 45.85 -20.77
N GLU A 353 47.09 44.96 -20.52
CA GLU A 353 46.83 43.54 -20.30
C GLU A 353 45.89 43.33 -19.09
N LEU A 354 46.17 43.99 -17.96
CA LEU A 354 45.29 43.98 -16.78
C LEU A 354 43.87 44.49 -17.08
N ALA A 355 43.72 45.51 -17.94
CA ALA A 355 42.42 46.01 -18.35
C ALA A 355 41.65 44.98 -19.19
N THR A 356 42.31 44.36 -20.18
CA THR A 356 41.69 43.31 -21.02
C THR A 356 41.28 42.08 -20.21
N LEU A 357 42.10 41.65 -19.25
CA LEU A 357 41.78 40.53 -18.35
C LEU A 357 40.60 40.86 -17.43
N ARG A 358 40.51 42.10 -16.94
CA ARG A 358 39.34 42.55 -16.16
C ARG A 358 38.07 42.57 -16.99
N GLU A 359 38.14 43.01 -18.25
CA GLU A 359 36.99 42.98 -19.16
C GLU A 359 36.52 41.54 -19.42
N GLN A 360 37.45 40.62 -19.70
CA GLN A 360 37.15 39.19 -19.86
C GLN A 360 36.51 38.60 -18.59
N GLN A 361 37.06 38.90 -17.41
CA GLN A 361 36.49 38.45 -16.13
C GLN A 361 35.07 39.01 -15.91
N ILE A 362 34.81 40.26 -16.28
CA ILE A 362 33.48 40.87 -16.18
C ILE A 362 32.51 40.17 -17.15
N GLU A 363 32.94 39.87 -18.37
CA GLU A 363 32.12 39.17 -19.36
C GLU A 363 31.79 37.74 -18.93
N GLU A 364 32.76 36.98 -18.44
CA GLU A 364 32.55 35.63 -17.89
C GLU A 364 31.58 35.67 -16.72
N ARG A 365 31.76 36.62 -15.79
CA ARG A 365 30.84 36.78 -14.66
C ARG A 365 29.43 37.17 -15.10
N LYS A 366 29.29 37.98 -16.17
CA LYS A 366 27.99 38.29 -16.78
C LYS A 366 27.36 37.06 -17.42
N ARG A 367 28.12 36.23 -18.14
CA ARG A 367 27.64 34.98 -18.75
C ARG A 367 27.14 34.01 -17.69
N LEU A 368 27.94 33.73 -16.66
CA LEU A 368 27.54 32.87 -15.55
C LEU A 368 26.26 33.38 -14.85
N LYS A 369 26.17 34.69 -14.61
CA LYS A 369 24.96 35.30 -14.03
C LYS A 369 23.74 35.18 -14.95
N SER A 370 23.93 35.22 -16.27
CA SER A 370 22.85 35.04 -17.23
C SER A 370 22.38 33.58 -17.31
N GLU A 371 23.30 32.63 -17.18
CA GLU A 371 22.97 31.20 -17.12
C GLU A 371 22.24 30.85 -15.82
N GLN A 372 22.69 31.41 -14.69
CA GLN A 372 21.99 31.27 -13.41
C GLN A 372 20.55 31.81 -13.48
N ARG A 373 20.35 32.98 -14.08
CA ARG A 373 19.00 33.55 -14.27
C ARG A 373 18.11 32.65 -15.13
N LYS A 374 18.66 32.07 -16.21
CA LYS A 374 17.90 31.12 -17.04
C LYS A 374 17.52 29.87 -16.26
N GLN A 375 18.44 29.33 -15.46
CA GLN A 375 18.14 28.19 -14.59
C GLN A 375 17.07 28.52 -13.55
N GLU A 376 17.15 29.70 -12.91
CA GLU A 376 16.12 30.20 -11.99
C GLU A 376 14.77 30.37 -12.69
N GLU A 377 14.73 30.91 -13.91
CA GLU A 377 13.51 31.04 -14.72
C GLU A 377 12.91 29.67 -15.04
N GLU A 378 13.70 28.69 -15.49
CA GLU A 378 13.25 27.32 -15.77
C GLU A 378 12.77 26.56 -14.52
N GLU A 379 13.39 26.80 -13.36
CA GLU A 379 12.94 26.25 -12.08
C GLU A 379 11.62 26.89 -11.64
N MET A 380 11.49 28.21 -11.76
CA MET A 380 10.27 28.94 -11.46
C MET A 380 9.11 28.49 -12.37
N GLU A 381 9.36 28.31 -13.67
CA GLU A 381 8.36 27.77 -14.60
C GLU A 381 7.92 26.36 -14.23
N ARG A 382 8.85 25.49 -13.81
CA ARG A 382 8.53 24.15 -13.30
C ARG A 382 7.66 24.20 -12.04
N ILE A 383 7.99 25.08 -11.09
CA ILE A 383 7.21 25.27 -9.86
C ILE A 383 5.80 25.77 -10.20
N VAL A 384 5.69 26.74 -11.11
CA VAL A 384 4.39 27.27 -11.57
C VAL A 384 3.56 26.18 -12.26
N ALA A 385 4.18 25.33 -13.09
CA ALA A 385 3.49 24.22 -13.73
C ALA A 385 2.93 23.21 -12.71
N VAL A 386 3.73 22.85 -11.69
CA VAL A 386 3.27 21.97 -10.60
C VAL A 386 2.12 22.62 -9.82
N HIS A 387 2.22 23.91 -9.51
CA HIS A 387 1.15 24.66 -8.85
C HIS A 387 -0.15 24.67 -9.66
N LYS A 388 -0.08 24.94 -10.97
CA LYS A 388 -1.26 24.90 -11.85
C LYS A 388 -1.93 23.53 -11.86
N VAL A 389 -1.15 22.45 -11.95
CA VAL A 389 -1.69 21.07 -11.90
C VAL A 389 -2.32 20.78 -10.53
N ALA A 390 -1.73 21.27 -9.44
CA ALA A 390 -2.29 21.12 -8.09
C ALA A 390 -3.62 21.88 -7.95
N GLU A 391 -3.69 23.13 -8.42
CA GLU A 391 -4.90 23.95 -8.43
C GLU A 391 -6.02 23.31 -9.27
N GLU A 392 -5.69 22.78 -10.45
CA GLU A 392 -6.67 22.07 -11.29
C GLU A 392 -7.23 20.83 -10.60
N LYS A 393 -6.37 20.03 -9.94
CA LYS A 393 -6.81 18.86 -9.16
C LYS A 393 -7.67 19.27 -7.97
N GLU A 394 -7.33 20.34 -7.27
CA GLU A 394 -8.15 20.86 -6.17
C GLU A 394 -9.52 21.34 -6.69
N ARG A 395 -9.54 22.03 -7.83
CA ARG A 395 -10.77 22.47 -8.49
C ARG A 395 -11.65 21.29 -8.89
N GLN A 396 -11.06 20.23 -9.45
CA GLN A 396 -11.77 18.98 -9.77
C GLN A 396 -12.37 18.34 -8.52
N ARG A 397 -11.59 18.18 -7.45
CA ARG A 397 -12.08 17.65 -6.16
C ARG A 397 -13.23 18.50 -5.60
N LYS A 398 -13.13 19.83 -5.68
CA LYS A 398 -14.22 20.73 -5.26
C LYS A 398 -15.48 20.54 -6.10
N MET A 399 -15.36 20.32 -7.41
CA MET A 399 -16.50 20.01 -8.28
C MET A 399 -17.13 18.65 -7.95
N GLU A 400 -16.31 17.62 -7.75
CA GLU A 400 -16.78 16.29 -7.35
C GLU A 400 -17.53 16.33 -6.02
N MET A 401 -16.96 17.03 -5.02
CA MET A 401 -17.63 17.23 -3.73
C MET A 401 -18.96 17.96 -3.91
N ARG A 402 -19.00 19.06 -4.69
CA ARG A 402 -20.26 19.78 -4.97
C ARG A 402 -21.29 18.88 -5.64
N ARG A 403 -20.89 18.09 -6.63
CA ARG A 403 -21.76 17.13 -7.30
C ARG A 403 -22.30 16.08 -6.32
N GLN A 404 -21.45 15.55 -5.44
CA GLN A 404 -21.90 14.61 -4.40
C GLN A 404 -22.88 15.27 -3.42
N TYR A 405 -22.66 16.53 -3.04
CA TYR A 405 -23.61 17.29 -2.22
C TYR A 405 -24.94 17.50 -2.93
N GLU A 406 -24.93 17.81 -4.22
CA GLU A 406 -26.14 17.95 -5.04
C GLU A 406 -26.89 16.61 -5.17
N GLU A 407 -26.18 15.52 -5.47
CA GLU A 407 -26.75 14.16 -5.54
C GLU A 407 -27.36 13.73 -4.20
N ASN A 408 -26.67 14.02 -3.08
CA ASN A 408 -27.18 13.75 -1.74
C ASN A 408 -28.42 14.62 -1.43
N SER A 409 -28.38 15.91 -1.74
CA SER A 409 -29.52 16.81 -1.55
C SER A 409 -30.75 16.34 -2.33
N LEU A 410 -30.58 15.92 -3.58
CA LEU A 410 -31.66 15.34 -4.39
C LEU A 410 -32.18 14.03 -3.80
N ALA A 411 -31.30 13.17 -3.28
CA ALA A 411 -31.70 11.92 -2.62
C ALA A 411 -32.53 12.18 -1.35
N VAL A 412 -32.14 13.17 -0.53
CA VAL A 412 -32.88 13.58 0.67
C VAL A 412 -34.25 14.15 0.28
N LEU A 413 -34.32 15.02 -0.73
CA LEU A 413 -35.59 15.54 -1.23
C LEU A 413 -36.51 14.41 -1.72
N LYS A 414 -35.97 13.43 -2.44
CA LYS A 414 -36.73 12.25 -2.86
C LYS A 414 -37.24 11.43 -1.66
N GLN A 415 -36.42 11.23 -0.65
CA GLN A 415 -36.84 10.54 0.59
C GLN A 415 -37.97 11.30 1.30
N ILE A 416 -37.89 12.63 1.38
CA ILE A 416 -38.95 13.45 1.96
C ILE A 416 -40.25 13.28 1.17
N MET A 417 -40.18 13.36 -0.17
CA MET A 417 -41.34 13.14 -1.03
C MET A 417 -41.94 11.73 -0.85
N ASP A 418 -41.12 10.68 -0.79
CA ASP A 418 -41.58 9.31 -0.58
C ASP A 418 -42.27 9.15 0.79
N VAL A 419 -41.74 9.78 1.84
CA VAL A 419 -42.35 9.78 3.18
C VAL A 419 -43.66 10.56 3.20
N GLU A 420 -43.72 11.72 2.54
CA GLU A 420 -44.95 12.50 2.42
C GLU A 420 -46.03 11.76 1.64
N GLU A 421 -45.67 11.09 0.54
CA GLU A 421 -46.58 10.23 -0.21
C GLU A 421 -47.10 9.08 0.65
N ARG A 422 -46.23 8.38 1.38
CA ARG A 422 -46.66 7.31 2.30
C ARG A 422 -47.63 7.84 3.35
N ARG A 423 -47.31 8.95 4.02
CA ARG A 423 -48.22 9.59 4.99
C ARG A 423 -49.54 10.04 4.36
N ARG A 424 -49.55 10.39 3.09
CA ARG A 424 -50.78 10.74 2.36
C ARG A 424 -51.61 9.49 2.08
N ARG A 425 -50.99 8.39 1.65
CA ARG A 425 -51.65 7.09 1.42
C ARG A 425 -52.20 6.50 2.72
N GLU A 426 -51.42 6.46 3.78
CA GLU A 426 -51.87 6.01 5.12
C GLU A 426 -53.07 6.82 5.62
N ARG A 427 -53.07 8.15 5.41
CA ARG A 427 -54.23 8.99 5.75
C ARG A 427 -55.46 8.66 4.89
N GLN A 428 -55.28 8.40 3.59
CA GLN A 428 -56.37 8.01 2.71
C GLN A 428 -56.93 6.63 3.09
N GLU A 429 -56.06 5.67 3.40
CA GLU A 429 -56.42 4.33 3.87
C GLU A 429 -57.19 4.41 5.19
N ALA A 430 -56.69 5.16 6.18
CA ALA A 430 -57.38 5.35 7.46
C ALA A 430 -58.78 5.99 7.30
N VAL A 431 -58.91 6.97 6.39
CA VAL A 431 -60.22 7.58 6.07
C VAL A 431 -61.12 6.57 5.34
N ALA A 432 -60.58 5.77 4.43
CA ALA A 432 -61.32 4.74 3.72
C ALA A 432 -61.81 3.63 4.65
N GLU A 433 -60.96 3.17 5.57
CA GLU A 433 -61.30 2.23 6.64
C GLU A 433 -62.37 2.81 7.57
N GLY A 434 -62.26 4.08 7.96
CA GLY A 434 -63.27 4.78 8.74
C GLY A 434 -64.62 4.86 8.02
N ASN A 435 -64.62 5.18 6.72
CA ASN A 435 -65.83 5.18 5.90
C ASN A 435 -66.43 3.77 5.76
N HIS A 436 -65.59 2.75 5.60
CA HIS A 436 -66.04 1.36 5.52
C HIS A 436 -66.69 0.91 6.84
N LEU A 437 -66.09 1.24 7.98
CA LEU A 437 -66.67 0.97 9.30
C LEU A 437 -68.02 1.66 9.48
N MET A 438 -68.12 2.94 9.08
CA MET A 438 -69.39 3.68 9.14
C MET A 438 -70.45 3.09 8.21
N MET A 439 -70.07 2.58 7.04
CA MET A 439 -70.97 1.87 6.14
C MET A 439 -71.48 0.57 6.76
N GLN A 440 -70.60 -0.25 7.33
CA GLN A 440 -70.98 -1.48 8.04
C GLN A 440 -71.90 -1.20 9.24
N LEU A 441 -71.64 -0.12 10.00
CA LEU A 441 -72.52 0.31 11.09
C LEU A 441 -73.90 0.71 10.59
N ARG A 442 -73.99 1.49 9.50
CA ARG A 442 -75.26 1.87 8.88
C ARG A 442 -76.03 0.66 8.34
N GLU A 443 -75.35 -0.29 7.70
CA GLU A 443 -75.97 -1.53 7.23
C GLU A 443 -76.50 -2.37 8.40
N ARG A 444 -75.75 -2.45 9.50
CA ARG A 444 -76.17 -3.11 10.73
C ARG A 444 -77.38 -2.43 11.36
N GLU A 445 -77.38 -1.09 11.44
CA GLU A 445 -78.52 -0.31 11.94
C GLU A 445 -79.77 -0.51 11.06
N ALA A 446 -79.62 -0.51 9.74
CA ALA A 446 -80.69 -0.77 8.78
C ALA A 446 -81.23 -2.21 8.92
N ALA A 447 -80.35 -3.20 9.10
CA ALA A 447 -80.75 -4.59 9.35
C ALA A 447 -81.53 -4.73 10.67
N ILE A 448 -81.08 -4.06 11.74
CA ILE A 448 -81.79 -4.04 13.03
C ILE A 448 -83.15 -3.34 12.89
N ALA A 449 -83.24 -2.25 12.12
CA ALA A 449 -84.51 -1.57 11.84
C ALA A 449 -85.47 -2.45 11.03
N ALA A 450 -84.98 -3.16 10.00
CA ALA A 450 -85.79 -4.09 9.21
C ALA A 450 -86.25 -5.32 10.02
N ILE A 451 -85.44 -5.78 10.98
CA ILE A 451 -85.84 -6.82 11.94
C ILE A 451 -86.87 -6.26 12.93
N ARG A 452 -86.70 -5.01 13.38
CA ARG A 452 -87.66 -4.31 14.24
C ARG A 452 -89.02 -4.23 13.57
N GLU A 453 -89.10 -3.75 12.33
CA GLU A 453 -90.36 -3.66 11.61
C GLU A 453 -91.02 -5.02 11.41
N ARG A 454 -90.24 -6.07 11.09
CA ARG A 454 -90.79 -7.43 11.01
C ARG A 454 -91.37 -7.91 12.34
N LYS A 455 -90.66 -7.70 13.46
CA LYS A 455 -91.14 -8.06 14.79
C LYS A 455 -92.33 -7.23 15.26
N LEU A 456 -92.41 -5.96 14.86
CA LEU A 456 -93.58 -5.13 15.14
C LEU A 456 -94.81 -5.62 14.36
N ARG A 457 -94.64 -5.97 13.07
CA ARG A 457 -95.71 -6.60 12.27
C ARG A 457 -96.15 -7.95 12.83
N GLU A 458 -95.20 -8.79 13.25
CA GLU A 458 -95.51 -10.07 13.93
C GLU A 458 -96.31 -9.85 15.23
N LEU A 459 -96.03 -8.80 15.99
CA LEU A 459 -96.78 -8.46 17.21
C LEU A 459 -98.16 -7.88 16.92
N GLU A 460 -98.32 -7.13 15.81
CA GLU A 460 -99.62 -6.63 15.32
C GLU A 460 -100.53 -7.79 14.87
N GLU A 461 -99.98 -8.77 14.15
CA GLU A 461 -100.70 -9.97 13.72
C GLU A 461 -101.14 -10.86 14.90
N LEU A 462 -100.39 -10.83 16.02
CA LEU A 462 -100.69 -11.58 17.24
C LEU A 462 -101.66 -10.87 18.19
N GLY A 463 -102.10 -9.64 17.89
CA GLY A 463 -103.12 -8.92 18.67
C GLY A 463 -102.72 -8.57 20.10
N VAL A 464 -101.43 -8.31 20.34
CA VAL A 464 -100.86 -8.05 21.68
C VAL A 464 -101.14 -6.59 22.11
N PRO A 465 -101.40 -6.29 23.40
CA PRO A 465 -101.60 -4.91 23.89
C PRO A 465 -100.38 -3.97 23.70
N ASP A 466 -100.65 -2.68 23.46
CA ASP A 466 -99.68 -1.61 23.15
C ASP A 466 -98.50 -1.45 24.12
N GLU A 467 -98.64 -1.94 25.36
CA GLU A 467 -97.60 -1.87 26.39
C GLU A 467 -96.35 -2.67 26.01
N TYR A 468 -96.51 -3.78 25.26
CA TYR A 468 -95.40 -4.62 24.80
C TYR A 468 -94.69 -4.02 23.58
N PHE A 469 -95.39 -3.25 22.75
CA PHE A 469 -94.79 -2.47 21.66
C PHE A 469 -93.84 -1.40 22.21
N GLN A 470 -94.30 -0.66 23.24
CA GLN A 470 -93.48 0.35 23.90
C GLN A 470 -92.28 -0.26 24.65
N ALA A 471 -92.42 -1.46 25.20
CA ALA A 471 -91.32 -2.18 25.84
C ALA A 471 -90.23 -2.62 24.83
N LEU A 472 -90.63 -3.08 23.64
CA LEU A 472 -89.70 -3.45 22.57
C LEU A 472 -88.90 -2.23 22.05
N GLU A 473 -89.57 -1.09 21.89
CA GLU A 473 -88.92 0.17 21.49
C GLU A 473 -87.91 0.69 22.52
N LYS A 474 -88.25 0.61 23.82
CA LYS A 474 -87.36 1.05 24.91
C LYS A 474 -86.14 0.15 25.08
N LYS A 475 -86.30 -1.18 24.93
CA LYS A 475 -85.20 -2.15 25.14
C LYS A 475 -84.09 -2.03 24.10
N ILE A 476 -84.38 -1.47 22.92
CA ILE A 476 -83.40 -1.28 21.84
C ILE A 476 -82.68 0.07 21.96
N LYS A 477 -83.35 1.14 22.42
CA LYS A 477 -82.71 2.43 22.73
C LYS A 477 -81.75 2.35 23.92
N GLY A 478 -81.90 1.33 24.78
CA GLY A 478 -81.13 1.15 26.02
C GLY A 478 -79.81 0.38 25.91
N ARG A 479 -79.33 -0.04 24.73
CA ARG A 479 -77.95 -0.56 24.65
C ARG A 479 -76.96 0.61 24.65
N PRO A 480 -75.99 0.64 25.58
CA PRO A 480 -75.03 1.72 25.65
C PRO A 480 -74.17 1.74 24.37
N LYS A 481 -73.91 2.94 23.86
CA LYS A 481 -72.79 3.18 22.95
C LYS A 481 -71.54 2.87 23.78
N ALA A 482 -70.78 1.85 23.36
CA ALA A 482 -69.46 1.56 23.90
C ALA A 482 -68.50 2.72 23.58
#